data_AF-A0A9E0VH30-F1
#
_entry.id   AF-A0A9E0VH30-F1
#
_cell.length_a   1.000
_cell.length_b   1.000
_cell.length_c   1.000
_cell.angle_alpha   90.00
_cell.angle_beta   90.00
_cell.angle_gamma   90.00
#
_symmetry.space_group_name_H-M   'P 1'
#
loop_
_entity.id
_entity.type
_entity.pdbx_description
1 polymer ?
#
loop_
_entity_poly.entity_id
_entity_poly.type
_entity_poly.pdbx_seq_one_letter_code
_entity_poly.pdbx_strand_id
1 'polypeptide(L)'
;MNHYRTIGKLLAVVVLLLAGLNAFAQTADPKNAVGAAEKAAVVEKIVELLNKNYVFPETARQLEAMLREKMRKNEYQKITDGPEFALRLTNDLQAVSNDRHLRVGYSPNVLPPDEGDLFNPPKDEIERIRREQARANFGVARVEILRGNIGLIRFDYFTNPDWAGEVYTAAMNYVARTDALIIDLRYNGGSMHPDAIPFLCSYFFDKSVHLNDIYWRPTDETHQFWTYAQVPGRRYADKPIYVLTSRRTFSGGEEITYDLKNLKRAVIVGETTGGGANGGGDRRAGDHFTIFVPIGRAISPVTKTNWEGTGVAPDVEVVSGKALYTAQLAALAEIRKKAALDDDRQWLDAVRTETEGKLKSFKKQTFRLKGFAAAQEVNLAGDFNGWSRRSLKMTRTTDGWTLDVELEPGRTEYKFVVDGRWIADPENPETAGPNGNSVIWTN
;
A
#
# COMPACT_ATOMS: atom_id res chain seq x y z
N MET A 1 84.41 7.23 -23.27
CA MET A 1 84.48 8.03 -22.03
C MET A 1 83.53 7.44 -20.98
N ASN A 2 84.13 6.76 -20.00
CA ASN A 2 83.72 6.49 -18.60
C ASN A 2 82.24 6.15 -18.29
N HIS A 3 81.91 4.89 -17.98
CA HIS A 3 81.97 4.23 -16.64
C HIS A 3 80.86 4.75 -15.69
N TYR A 4 79.94 3.94 -15.13
CA TYR A 4 80.18 2.78 -14.25
C TYR A 4 79.00 1.76 -14.18
N ARG A 5 79.37 0.50 -13.86
CA ARG A 5 78.57 -0.62 -13.28
C ARG A 5 77.71 -0.15 -12.07
N THR A 6 76.63 -0.83 -11.62
CA THR A 6 76.65 -2.13 -10.90
C THR A 6 75.23 -2.62 -10.52
N ILE A 7 75.15 -3.93 -10.33
CA ILE A 7 74.10 -4.87 -9.89
C ILE A 7 73.28 -4.50 -8.63
N GLY A 8 71.98 -4.88 -8.64
CA GLY A 8 71.36 -5.62 -7.53
C GLY A 8 70.21 -4.94 -6.76
N LYS A 9 69.00 -5.51 -6.85
CA LYS A 9 68.22 -6.12 -5.74
C LYS A 9 66.74 -6.30 -6.12
N LEU A 10 66.26 -7.54 -5.99
CA LEU A 10 64.85 -7.89 -5.89
C LEU A 10 64.18 -7.05 -4.79
N LEU A 11 63.03 -6.43 -5.10
CA LEU A 11 62.04 -6.07 -4.09
C LEU A 11 60.67 -6.52 -4.58
N ALA A 12 60.12 -7.51 -3.87
CA ALA A 12 58.72 -7.89 -3.96
C ALA A 12 57.86 -6.74 -3.42
N VAL A 13 57.03 -6.15 -4.28
CA VAL A 13 55.99 -5.21 -3.86
C VAL A 13 54.72 -6.03 -3.62
N VAL A 14 54.43 -6.26 -2.34
CA VAL A 14 53.11 -6.70 -1.88
C VAL A 14 52.15 -5.54 -2.11
N VAL A 15 51.30 -5.65 -3.14
CA VAL A 15 50.16 -4.75 -3.33
C VAL A 15 49.05 -5.23 -2.40
N LEU A 16 48.94 -4.60 -1.24
CA LEU A 16 47.76 -4.64 -0.38
C LEU A 16 46.62 -3.89 -1.10
N LEU A 17 45.75 -4.64 -1.77
CA LEU A 17 44.46 -4.15 -2.27
C LEU A 17 43.52 -3.95 -1.07
N LEU A 18 43.64 -2.79 -0.43
CA LEU A 18 42.56 -2.22 0.38
C LEU A 18 41.43 -1.82 -0.56
N ALA A 19 40.49 -2.72 -0.80
CA ALA A 19 39.20 -2.38 -1.39
C ALA A 19 38.45 -1.50 -0.38
N GLY A 20 38.62 -0.20 -0.51
CA GLY A 20 37.82 0.79 0.19
C GLY A 20 36.37 0.61 -0.22
N LEU A 21 35.52 0.26 0.75
CA LEU A 21 34.08 0.44 0.70
C LEU A 21 33.82 1.93 0.47
N ASN A 22 33.66 2.34 -0.79
CA ASN A 22 33.07 3.62 -1.10
C ASN A 22 31.62 3.54 -0.65
N ALA A 23 31.34 4.15 0.51
CA ALA A 23 30.00 4.56 0.85
C ALA A 23 29.50 5.44 -0.30
N PHE A 24 28.52 4.95 -1.06
CA PHE A 24 27.75 5.78 -1.98
C PHE A 24 26.97 6.80 -1.14
N ALA A 25 27.63 7.89 -0.78
CA ALA A 25 26.96 9.11 -0.39
C ALA A 25 26.44 9.74 -1.69
N GLN A 26 25.21 9.38 -2.06
CA GLN A 26 24.50 10.07 -3.13
C GLN A 26 24.32 11.52 -2.64
N THR A 27 25.03 12.46 -3.24
CA THR A 27 24.81 13.88 -2.97
C THR A 27 23.37 14.21 -3.33
N ALA A 28 22.67 14.95 -2.45
CA ALA A 28 21.30 15.38 -2.71
C ALA A 28 21.25 16.09 -4.08
N ASP A 29 20.23 15.76 -4.89
CA ASP A 29 19.97 16.53 -6.11
C ASP A 29 19.83 18.00 -5.68
N PRO A 30 20.55 18.96 -6.28
CA PRO A 30 20.45 20.37 -5.92
C PRO A 30 18.99 20.89 -5.91
N LYS A 31 18.10 20.28 -6.71
CA LYS A 31 16.66 20.59 -6.74
C LYS A 31 15.89 20.12 -5.50
N ASN A 32 16.48 19.24 -4.69
CA ASN A 32 15.90 18.68 -3.47
C ASN A 32 16.50 19.29 -2.20
N ALA A 33 17.35 20.31 -2.31
CA ALA A 33 18.02 20.87 -1.16
C ALA A 33 17.02 21.54 -0.20
N VAL A 34 17.10 21.19 1.09
CA VAL A 34 16.26 21.79 2.16
C VAL A 34 17.12 22.53 3.19
N GLY A 35 16.79 23.80 3.43
CA GLY A 35 17.53 24.68 4.35
C GLY A 35 17.10 24.55 5.82
N ALA A 36 17.91 25.06 6.76
CA ALA A 36 17.56 25.03 8.19
C ALA A 36 16.30 25.85 8.52
N ALA A 37 16.15 27.03 7.92
CA ALA A 37 14.98 27.89 8.10
C ALA A 37 13.70 27.24 7.54
N GLU A 38 13.80 26.61 6.36
CA GLU A 38 12.70 25.88 5.75
C GLU A 38 12.26 24.69 6.61
N LYS A 39 13.20 23.87 7.10
CA LYS A 39 12.90 22.77 8.02
C LYS A 39 12.16 23.25 9.27
N ALA A 40 12.58 24.38 9.85
CA ALA A 40 11.91 24.95 11.01
C ALA A 40 10.47 25.39 10.68
N ALA A 41 10.28 26.09 9.55
CA ALA A 41 8.95 26.52 9.11
C ALA A 41 8.01 25.34 8.85
N VAL A 42 8.51 24.28 8.20
CA VAL A 42 7.74 23.05 7.94
C VAL A 42 7.32 22.37 9.25
N VAL A 43 8.23 22.24 10.21
CA VAL A 43 7.93 21.63 11.51
C VAL A 43 6.87 22.43 12.27
N GLU A 44 7.02 23.76 12.36
CA GLU A 44 6.02 24.59 13.03
C GLU A 44 4.66 24.52 12.33
N LYS A 45 4.64 24.48 10.98
CA LYS A 45 3.38 24.34 10.24
C LYS A 45 2.71 22.99 10.47
N ILE A 46 3.49 21.90 10.52
CA ILE A 46 2.99 20.57 10.87
C ILE A 46 2.37 20.59 12.28
N VAL A 47 3.05 21.18 13.26
CA VAL A 47 2.55 21.30 14.64
C VAL A 47 1.22 22.06 14.68
N GLU A 48 1.11 23.18 13.97
CA GLU A 48 -0.14 23.94 13.85
C GLU A 48 -1.28 23.08 13.28
N LEU A 49 -1.02 22.39 12.16
CA LEU A 49 -2.01 21.56 11.47
C LEU A 49 -2.48 20.38 12.34
N LEU A 50 -1.56 19.73 13.06
CA LEU A 50 -1.87 18.62 13.95
C LEU A 50 -2.73 19.08 15.13
N ASN A 51 -2.31 20.12 15.85
CA ASN A 51 -3.06 20.61 17.01
C ASN A 51 -4.45 21.12 16.64
N LYS A 52 -4.60 21.69 15.44
CA LYS A 52 -5.88 22.20 14.97
C LYS A 52 -6.85 21.09 14.52
N ASN A 53 -6.36 20.06 13.82
CA ASN A 53 -7.22 19.17 13.06
C ASN A 53 -7.10 17.68 13.42
N TYR A 54 -6.00 17.23 14.02
CA TYR A 54 -5.78 15.80 14.25
C TYR A 54 -6.84 15.24 15.20
N VAL A 55 -7.40 14.08 14.83
CA VAL A 55 -8.53 13.48 15.54
C VAL A 55 -8.22 13.07 17.00
N PHE A 56 -6.94 13.00 17.37
CA PHE A 56 -6.48 12.73 18.74
C PHE A 56 -5.68 13.91 19.32
N PRO A 57 -6.33 14.87 20.02
CA PRO A 57 -5.69 16.08 20.55
C PRO A 57 -4.54 15.82 21.54
N GLU A 58 -4.65 14.79 22.39
CA GLU A 58 -3.60 14.41 23.34
C GLU A 58 -2.34 13.95 22.61
N THR A 59 -2.53 13.12 21.59
CA THR A 59 -1.43 12.64 20.74
C THR A 59 -0.83 13.78 19.93
N ALA A 60 -1.63 14.73 19.43
CA ALA A 60 -1.11 15.92 18.75
C ALA A 60 -0.13 16.72 19.63
N ARG A 61 -0.45 16.91 20.92
CA ARG A 61 0.44 17.57 21.90
C ARG A 61 1.73 16.79 22.14
N GLN A 62 1.67 15.47 22.15
CA GLN A 62 2.87 14.61 22.27
C GLN A 62 3.77 14.72 21.03
N LEU A 63 3.17 14.72 19.83
CA LEU A 63 3.88 14.90 18.56
C LEU A 63 4.56 16.27 18.50
N GLU A 64 3.87 17.33 18.94
CA GLU A 64 4.46 18.66 19.06
C GLU A 64 5.69 18.67 19.97
N ALA A 65 5.56 18.14 21.19
CA ALA A 65 6.67 18.12 22.14
C ALA A 65 7.88 17.36 21.57
N MET A 66 7.63 16.22 20.91
CA MET A 66 8.66 15.42 20.25
C MET A 66 9.36 16.19 19.12
N LEU A 67 8.60 16.80 18.20
CA LEU A 67 9.17 17.53 17.06
C LEU A 67 10.00 18.74 17.52
N ARG A 68 9.49 19.53 18.48
CA ARG A 68 10.22 20.67 19.05
C ARG A 68 11.52 20.23 19.75
N GLU A 69 11.48 19.11 20.48
CA GLU A 69 12.67 18.57 21.14
C GLU A 69 13.73 18.09 20.14
N LYS A 70 13.32 17.40 19.06
CA LYS A 70 14.23 16.97 17.99
C LYS A 70 14.85 18.15 17.24
N MET A 71 14.08 19.21 17.00
CA MET A 71 14.58 20.48 16.47
C MET A 71 15.62 21.11 17.39
N ARG A 72 15.33 21.20 18.71
CA ARG A 72 16.26 21.75 19.72
C ARG A 72 17.57 20.97 19.82
N LYS A 73 17.51 19.65 19.64
CA LYS A 73 18.67 18.74 19.61
C LYS A 73 19.40 18.71 18.27
N ASN A 74 18.99 19.52 17.28
CA ASN A 74 19.56 19.55 15.95
C ASN A 74 19.52 18.18 15.21
N GLU A 75 18.57 17.31 15.55
CA GLU A 75 18.49 15.96 14.95
C GLU A 75 18.18 15.98 13.44
N TYR A 76 17.54 17.06 12.97
CA TYR A 76 17.26 17.27 11.55
C TYR A 76 18.34 18.07 10.82
N GLN A 77 19.34 18.61 11.52
CA GLN A 77 20.28 19.58 10.96
C GLN A 77 21.08 18.99 9.78
N LYS A 78 21.52 17.73 9.90
CA LYS A 78 22.35 17.04 8.90
C LYS A 78 21.59 16.55 7.67
N ILE A 79 20.26 16.58 7.69
CA ILE A 79 19.44 16.14 6.55
C ILE A 79 19.30 17.33 5.59
N THR A 80 19.90 17.21 4.41
CA THR A 80 19.92 18.26 3.39
C THR A 80 19.05 17.93 2.18
N ASP A 81 18.55 16.71 2.08
CA ASP A 81 17.64 16.25 1.03
C ASP A 81 16.19 16.30 1.53
N GLY A 82 15.32 16.99 0.80
CA GLY A 82 13.91 17.20 1.13
C GLY A 82 13.10 15.90 1.25
N PRO A 83 13.20 14.96 0.28
CA PRO A 83 12.61 13.62 0.41
C PRO A 83 13.07 12.87 1.67
N GLU A 84 14.37 12.90 2.00
CA GLU A 84 14.89 12.30 3.23
C GLU A 84 14.32 12.97 4.48
N PHE A 85 14.17 14.30 4.49
CA PHE A 85 13.57 15.03 5.59
C PHE A 85 12.09 14.68 5.79
N ALA A 86 11.30 14.62 4.71
CA ALA A 86 9.90 14.20 4.75
C ALA A 86 9.74 12.76 5.27
N LEU A 87 10.60 11.84 4.80
CA LEU A 87 10.62 10.46 5.29
C LEU A 87 10.97 10.40 6.79
N ARG A 88 11.97 11.18 7.22
CA ARG A 88 12.37 11.23 8.63
C ARG A 88 11.23 11.75 9.52
N LEU A 89 10.57 12.84 9.12
CA LEU A 89 9.41 13.37 9.83
C LEU A 89 8.27 12.35 9.90
N THR A 90 7.98 11.67 8.79
CA THR A 90 6.97 10.60 8.74
C THR A 90 7.27 9.51 9.78
N ASN A 91 8.50 9.01 9.82
CA ASN A 91 8.88 7.95 10.75
C ASN A 91 8.81 8.43 12.21
N ASP A 92 9.26 9.65 12.51
CA ASP A 92 9.18 10.22 13.85
C ASP A 92 7.71 10.39 14.31
N LEU A 93 6.82 10.88 13.42
CA LEU A 93 5.38 11.03 13.70
C LEU A 93 4.72 9.67 13.97
N GLN A 94 4.99 8.68 13.12
CA GLN A 94 4.40 7.34 13.22
C GLN A 94 4.90 6.59 14.47
N ALA A 95 6.16 6.80 14.87
CA ALA A 95 6.72 6.15 16.06
C ALA A 95 6.03 6.56 17.37
N VAL A 96 5.47 7.77 17.44
CA VAL A 96 4.75 8.27 18.62
C VAL A 96 3.25 7.98 18.51
N SER A 97 2.67 8.21 17.34
CA SER A 97 1.21 8.11 17.14
C SER A 97 0.71 6.68 16.94
N ASN A 98 1.56 5.79 16.40
CA ASN A 98 1.17 4.52 15.77
C ASN A 98 0.14 4.65 14.63
N ASP A 99 -0.17 5.88 14.18
CA ASP A 99 -1.12 6.14 13.09
C ASP A 99 -0.36 6.17 11.77
N ARG A 100 -0.62 5.18 10.92
CA ARG A 100 0.09 5.01 9.64
C ARG A 100 -0.36 6.00 8.56
N HIS A 101 -1.46 6.71 8.77
CA HIS A 101 -1.90 7.76 7.85
C HIS A 101 -1.09 9.04 7.99
N LEU A 102 -0.54 9.33 9.18
CA LEU A 102 0.35 10.48 9.37
C LEU A 102 1.61 10.32 8.53
N ARG A 103 1.65 11.01 7.38
CA ARG A 103 2.76 10.99 6.42
C ARG A 103 3.09 12.40 5.97
N VAL A 104 4.36 12.67 5.76
CA VAL A 104 4.87 13.92 5.19
C VAL A 104 5.32 13.65 3.77
N GLY A 105 4.82 14.43 2.82
CA GLY A 105 5.19 14.36 1.41
C GLY A 105 6.21 15.44 1.04
N TYR A 106 6.98 15.17 -0.01
CA TYR A 106 7.87 16.14 -0.65
C TYR A 106 7.55 16.26 -2.14
N SER A 107 7.58 17.48 -2.67
CA SER A 107 7.46 17.79 -4.09
C SER A 107 8.69 18.60 -4.55
N PRO A 108 9.38 18.18 -5.63
CA PRO A 108 10.49 18.98 -6.19
C PRO A 108 10.00 20.30 -6.82
N ASN A 109 8.71 20.41 -7.11
CA ASN A 109 8.09 21.65 -7.58
C ASN A 109 7.36 22.33 -6.43
N VAL A 110 7.34 23.66 -6.45
CA VAL A 110 6.56 24.45 -5.48
C VAL A 110 5.10 24.05 -5.59
N LEU A 111 4.52 23.67 -4.46
CA LEU A 111 3.11 23.34 -4.31
C LEU A 111 2.29 24.63 -4.41
N PRO A 112 1.10 24.57 -5.03
CA PRO A 112 0.18 25.70 -4.98
C PRO A 112 -0.15 26.02 -3.51
N PRO A 113 -0.40 27.30 -3.18
CA PRO A 113 -0.90 27.64 -1.86
C PRO A 113 -2.20 26.91 -1.52
N ASP A 114 -2.37 26.64 -0.21
CA ASP A 114 -3.64 26.19 0.35
C ASP A 114 -4.65 27.36 0.19
N GLU A 115 -5.15 27.57 -1.04
CA GLU A 115 -6.11 28.61 -1.38
C GLU A 115 -7.57 28.12 -1.23
N GLY A 116 -7.78 26.86 -0.84
CA GLY A 116 -9.09 26.22 -0.80
C GLY A 116 -9.37 25.40 0.45
N ASP A 117 -10.65 25.12 0.64
CA ASP A 117 -11.13 24.08 1.55
C ASP A 117 -10.70 22.70 1.01
N LEU A 118 -10.20 21.81 1.87
CA LEU A 118 -9.91 20.42 1.50
C LEU A 118 -11.11 19.73 0.86
N PHE A 119 -12.31 20.10 1.29
CA PHE A 119 -13.55 19.52 0.81
C PHE A 119 -14.01 20.15 -0.51
N ASN A 120 -13.41 21.27 -0.94
CA ASN A 120 -13.84 22.00 -2.13
C ASN A 120 -12.66 22.66 -2.88
N PRO A 121 -11.82 21.85 -3.56
CA PRO A 121 -10.70 22.37 -4.34
C PRO A 121 -11.17 23.20 -5.56
N PRO A 122 -10.30 24.06 -6.14
CA PRO A 122 -10.60 24.79 -7.37
C PRO A 122 -11.04 23.88 -8.53
N LYS A 123 -11.91 24.38 -9.41
CA LYS A 123 -12.51 23.58 -10.50
C LYS A 123 -11.50 22.99 -11.47
N ASP A 124 -10.44 23.72 -11.79
CA ASP A 124 -9.36 23.29 -12.67
C ASP A 124 -8.51 22.17 -12.03
N GLU A 125 -8.29 22.25 -10.71
CA GLU A 125 -7.67 21.18 -9.94
C GLU A 125 -8.55 19.92 -9.92
N ILE A 126 -9.86 20.06 -9.68
CA ILE A 126 -10.82 18.96 -9.77
C ILE A 126 -10.73 18.27 -11.14
N GLU A 127 -10.72 19.04 -12.23
CA GLU A 127 -10.67 18.47 -13.59
C GLU A 127 -9.30 17.83 -13.89
N ARG A 128 -8.19 18.34 -13.32
CA ARG A 128 -6.89 17.67 -13.39
C ARG A 128 -6.93 16.31 -12.69
N ILE A 129 -7.39 16.27 -11.44
CA ILE A 129 -7.51 15.05 -10.64
C ILE A 129 -8.40 14.04 -11.36
N ARG A 130 -9.56 14.47 -11.85
CA ARG A 130 -10.49 13.62 -12.61
C ARG A 130 -9.83 13.02 -13.86
N ARG A 131 -9.08 13.80 -14.64
CA ARG A 131 -8.38 13.30 -15.83
C ARG A 131 -7.29 12.30 -15.49
N GLU A 132 -6.55 12.51 -14.42
CA GLU A 132 -5.55 11.56 -13.94
C GLU A 132 -6.21 10.23 -13.53
N GLN A 133 -7.31 10.29 -12.78
CA GLN A 133 -8.05 9.10 -12.38
C GLN A 133 -8.71 8.38 -13.57
N ALA A 134 -9.21 9.11 -14.57
CA ALA A 134 -9.78 8.54 -15.78
C ALA A 134 -8.76 7.68 -16.55
N ARG A 135 -7.47 8.06 -16.57
CA ARG A 135 -6.38 7.26 -17.18
C ARG A 135 -6.18 5.91 -16.50
N ALA A 136 -6.60 5.78 -15.25
CA ALA A 136 -6.56 4.55 -14.47
C ALA A 136 -7.96 3.92 -14.31
N ASN A 137 -8.92 4.23 -15.20
CA ASN A 137 -10.30 3.76 -15.16
C ASN A 137 -10.95 3.93 -13.76
N PHE A 138 -10.65 5.05 -13.10
CA PHE A 138 -11.17 5.39 -11.77
C PHE A 138 -10.93 4.29 -10.72
N GLY A 139 -9.81 3.58 -10.86
CA GLY A 139 -9.37 2.54 -9.92
C GLY A 139 -9.77 1.11 -10.32
N VAL A 140 -10.61 0.91 -11.34
CA VAL A 140 -10.93 -0.42 -11.87
C VAL A 140 -9.79 -0.93 -12.75
N ALA A 141 -8.91 -1.74 -12.16
CA ALA A 141 -7.70 -2.21 -12.82
C ALA A 141 -7.92 -3.46 -13.67
N ARG A 142 -8.89 -4.31 -13.31
CA ARG A 142 -9.20 -5.56 -14.02
C ARG A 142 -10.63 -5.99 -13.77
N VAL A 143 -11.30 -6.48 -14.81
CA VAL A 143 -12.59 -7.17 -14.74
C VAL A 143 -12.50 -8.44 -15.59
N GLU A 144 -12.89 -9.58 -15.06
CA GLU A 144 -12.75 -10.87 -15.74
C GLU A 144 -13.81 -11.89 -15.27
N ILE A 145 -14.12 -12.88 -16.12
CA ILE A 145 -14.82 -14.09 -15.72
C ILE A 145 -13.79 -15.24 -15.72
N LEU A 146 -13.44 -15.70 -14.53
CA LEU A 146 -12.55 -16.83 -14.31
C LEU A 146 -13.26 -18.15 -14.65
N ARG A 147 -12.48 -19.20 -14.92
CA ARG A 147 -13.00 -20.58 -15.07
C ARG A 147 -13.80 -20.97 -13.83
N GLY A 148 -14.93 -21.64 -14.05
CA GLY A 148 -15.93 -21.92 -13.01
C GLY A 148 -17.04 -20.87 -12.92
N ASN A 149 -17.14 -19.96 -13.90
CA ASN A 149 -18.12 -18.86 -13.92
C ASN A 149 -18.02 -17.96 -12.67
N ILE A 150 -16.80 -17.54 -12.33
CA ILE A 150 -16.52 -16.71 -11.16
C ILE A 150 -16.08 -15.33 -11.64
N GLY A 151 -16.78 -14.28 -11.21
CA GLY A 151 -16.41 -12.90 -11.52
C GLY A 151 -15.20 -12.46 -10.72
N LEU A 152 -14.32 -11.69 -11.33
CA LEU A 152 -13.21 -11.01 -10.67
C LEU A 152 -13.30 -9.52 -10.98
N ILE A 153 -13.26 -8.68 -9.94
CA ILE A 153 -13.04 -7.24 -10.08
C ILE A 153 -11.86 -6.85 -9.20
N ARG A 154 -10.84 -6.22 -9.78
CA ARG A 154 -9.71 -5.64 -9.05
C ARG A 154 -9.85 -4.13 -8.96
N PHE A 155 -9.79 -3.62 -7.73
CA PHE A 155 -9.74 -2.18 -7.46
C PHE A 155 -8.40 -1.80 -6.83
N ASP A 156 -7.66 -0.89 -7.46
CA ASP A 156 -6.38 -0.39 -6.93
C ASP A 156 -6.56 0.83 -6.01
N TYR A 157 -7.70 1.50 -6.11
CA TYR A 157 -8.21 2.51 -5.18
C TYR A 157 -9.70 2.72 -5.47
N PHE A 158 -10.40 3.41 -4.57
CA PHE A 158 -11.77 3.87 -4.78
C PHE A 158 -11.82 5.39 -4.91
N THR A 159 -12.82 5.90 -5.62
CA THR A 159 -12.98 7.34 -5.83
C THR A 159 -14.43 7.75 -5.99
N ASN A 160 -14.66 9.05 -6.18
CA ASN A 160 -15.96 9.70 -6.25
C ASN A 160 -16.92 8.98 -7.23
N PRO A 161 -18.06 8.44 -6.75
CA PRO A 161 -19.09 7.85 -7.59
C PRO A 161 -19.67 8.76 -8.68
N ASP A 162 -19.64 10.08 -8.52
CA ASP A 162 -20.09 11.01 -9.57
C ASP A 162 -19.22 10.92 -10.83
N TRP A 163 -17.96 10.48 -10.68
CA TRP A 163 -17.04 10.28 -11.80
C TRP A 163 -16.93 8.81 -12.19
N ALA A 164 -16.87 7.93 -11.19
CA ALA A 164 -16.59 6.51 -11.37
C ALA A 164 -17.84 5.65 -11.53
N GLY A 165 -19.03 6.18 -11.24
CA GLY A 165 -20.28 5.42 -11.11
C GLY A 165 -20.62 4.62 -12.36
N GLU A 166 -20.42 5.18 -13.56
CA GLU A 166 -20.62 4.45 -14.81
C GLU A 166 -19.66 3.27 -14.97
N VAL A 167 -18.38 3.45 -14.62
CA VAL A 167 -17.36 2.40 -14.71
C VAL A 167 -17.60 1.30 -13.68
N TYR A 168 -17.95 1.67 -12.44
CA TYR A 168 -18.29 0.72 -11.38
C TYR A 168 -19.56 -0.07 -11.74
N THR A 169 -20.58 0.60 -12.29
CA THR A 169 -21.79 -0.04 -12.80
C THR A 169 -21.47 -1.01 -13.94
N ALA A 170 -20.62 -0.62 -14.88
CA ALA A 170 -20.22 -1.48 -15.99
C ALA A 170 -19.49 -2.75 -15.51
N ALA A 171 -18.55 -2.60 -14.56
CA ALA A 171 -17.86 -3.73 -13.95
C ALA A 171 -18.84 -4.69 -13.24
N MET A 172 -19.78 -4.14 -12.45
CA MET A 172 -20.79 -4.94 -11.76
C MET A 172 -21.74 -5.65 -12.74
N ASN A 173 -22.17 -4.97 -13.80
CA ASN A 173 -23.01 -5.59 -14.84
C ASN A 173 -22.28 -6.70 -15.59
N TYR A 174 -20.98 -6.53 -15.86
CA TYR A 174 -20.17 -7.55 -16.52
C TYR A 174 -20.12 -8.85 -15.70
N VAL A 175 -19.99 -8.76 -14.38
CA VAL A 175 -19.95 -9.95 -13.49
C VAL A 175 -21.32 -10.37 -12.98
N ALA A 176 -22.41 -9.66 -13.26
CA ALA A 176 -23.72 -9.90 -12.63
C ALA A 176 -24.26 -11.34 -12.82
N ARG A 177 -23.86 -12.03 -13.88
CA ARG A 177 -24.31 -13.39 -14.23
C ARG A 177 -23.37 -14.50 -13.75
N THR A 178 -22.26 -14.17 -13.10
CA THR A 178 -21.37 -15.19 -12.51
C THR A 178 -22.00 -15.82 -11.26
N ASP A 179 -21.54 -16.99 -10.85
CA ASP A 179 -22.09 -17.72 -9.71
C ASP A 179 -21.44 -17.35 -8.37
N ALA A 180 -20.24 -16.76 -8.41
CA ALA A 180 -19.56 -16.12 -7.29
C ALA A 180 -18.75 -14.90 -7.78
N LEU A 181 -18.36 -14.02 -6.85
CA LEU A 181 -17.55 -12.84 -7.11
C LEU A 181 -16.32 -12.81 -6.20
N ILE A 182 -15.17 -12.52 -6.79
CA ILE A 182 -13.91 -12.20 -6.11
C ILE A 182 -13.64 -10.71 -6.30
N ILE A 183 -13.47 -9.99 -5.20
CA ILE A 183 -13.05 -8.59 -5.17
C ILE A 183 -11.59 -8.56 -4.76
N ASP A 184 -10.69 -8.21 -5.68
CA ASP A 184 -9.25 -8.18 -5.40
C ASP A 184 -8.82 -6.80 -4.91
N LEU A 185 -8.51 -6.71 -3.61
CA LEU A 185 -8.06 -5.50 -2.93
C LEU A 185 -6.61 -5.60 -2.47
N ARG A 186 -5.86 -6.62 -2.92
CA ARG A 186 -4.45 -6.82 -2.53
C ARG A 186 -3.56 -5.63 -2.87
N TYR A 187 -3.96 -4.83 -3.86
CA TYR A 187 -3.26 -3.64 -4.31
C TYR A 187 -4.02 -2.34 -4.01
N ASN A 188 -5.11 -2.42 -3.24
CA ASN A 188 -5.95 -1.25 -2.96
C ASN A 188 -5.33 -0.35 -1.89
N GLY A 189 -5.04 0.91 -2.25
CA GLY A 189 -4.43 1.89 -1.34
C GLY A 189 -5.40 2.70 -0.49
N GLY A 190 -6.72 2.58 -0.72
CA GLY A 190 -7.74 3.33 0.00
C GLY A 190 -8.83 3.91 -0.88
N SER A 191 -9.61 4.80 -0.29
CA SER A 191 -10.63 5.59 -0.97
C SER A 191 -10.26 7.07 -0.98
N MET A 192 -10.49 7.73 -2.11
CA MET A 192 -10.36 9.18 -2.24
C MET A 192 -11.68 9.92 -1.95
N HIS A 193 -12.76 9.18 -1.69
CA HIS A 193 -14.08 9.76 -1.42
C HIS A 193 -14.90 8.88 -0.46
N PRO A 194 -15.58 9.45 0.55
CA PRO A 194 -16.32 8.65 1.53
C PRO A 194 -17.47 7.84 0.91
N ASP A 195 -18.15 8.37 -0.11
CA ASP A 195 -19.30 7.69 -0.74
C ASP A 195 -18.96 6.51 -1.66
N ALA A 196 -17.68 6.27 -1.98
CA ALA A 196 -17.29 5.21 -2.88
C ALA A 196 -17.65 3.80 -2.35
N ILE A 197 -17.44 3.60 -1.05
CA ILE A 197 -17.70 2.32 -0.38
C ILE A 197 -19.20 2.08 -0.19
N PRO A 198 -20.00 3.04 0.33
CA PRO A 198 -21.45 2.96 0.30
C PRO A 198 -22.01 2.61 -1.07
N PHE A 199 -21.50 3.22 -2.14
CA PHE A 199 -21.98 2.95 -3.51
C PHE A 199 -21.73 1.51 -3.93
N LEU A 200 -20.49 1.02 -3.76
CA LEU A 200 -20.13 -0.36 -4.12
C LEU A 200 -20.85 -1.39 -3.24
N CYS A 201 -20.88 -1.19 -1.92
CA CYS A 201 -21.59 -2.05 -0.98
C CYS A 201 -23.08 -2.17 -1.31
N SER A 202 -23.67 -1.15 -1.92
CA SER A 202 -25.08 -1.19 -2.34
C SER A 202 -25.35 -2.26 -3.39
N TYR A 203 -24.38 -2.70 -4.17
CA TYR A 203 -24.58 -3.86 -5.04
C TYR A 203 -24.69 -5.18 -4.26
N PHE A 204 -24.18 -5.26 -3.04
CA PHE A 204 -24.02 -6.52 -2.32
C PHE A 204 -25.15 -6.82 -1.32
N PHE A 205 -26.11 -5.92 -1.13
CA PHE A 205 -27.23 -6.12 -0.21
C PHE A 205 -28.56 -5.80 -0.88
N ASP A 206 -29.62 -6.56 -0.56
CA ASP A 206 -30.98 -6.30 -1.07
C ASP A 206 -31.75 -5.25 -0.25
N LYS A 207 -31.21 -4.87 0.91
CA LYS A 207 -31.80 -3.89 1.82
C LYS A 207 -30.78 -2.83 2.22
N SER A 208 -31.28 -1.73 2.77
CA SER A 208 -30.41 -0.71 3.40
C SER A 208 -29.66 -1.33 4.59
N VAL A 209 -28.36 -1.06 4.66
CA VAL A 209 -27.44 -1.57 5.69
C VAL A 209 -26.56 -0.42 6.17
N HIS A 210 -26.44 -0.29 7.50
CA HIS A 210 -25.51 0.64 8.14
C HIS A 210 -24.10 0.06 8.04
N LEU A 211 -23.23 0.73 7.30
CA LEU A 211 -21.88 0.25 7.03
C LEU A 211 -20.91 0.72 8.12
N ASN A 212 -20.85 2.04 8.32
CA ASN A 212 -19.84 2.67 9.15
C ASN A 212 -20.34 4.01 9.72
N ASP A 213 -19.74 4.47 10.80
CA ASP A 213 -19.86 5.83 11.30
C ASP A 213 -18.46 6.49 11.25
N ILE A 214 -18.37 7.78 10.91
CA ILE A 214 -17.11 8.52 11.01
C ILE A 214 -17.34 9.75 11.89
N TYR A 215 -16.59 9.83 13.00
CA TYR A 215 -16.48 11.05 13.79
C TYR A 215 -15.48 11.99 13.14
N TRP A 216 -15.86 13.24 12.88
CA TRP A 216 -15.03 14.28 12.28
C TRP A 216 -14.67 15.35 13.31
N ARG A 217 -13.37 15.46 13.62
CA ARG A 217 -12.86 16.41 14.61
C ARG A 217 -13.14 17.88 14.28
N PRO A 218 -13.00 18.36 13.02
CA PRO A 218 -13.18 19.78 12.73
C PRO A 218 -14.59 20.30 12.95
N THR A 219 -15.61 19.47 12.70
CA THR A 219 -17.03 19.83 12.86
C THR A 219 -17.62 19.34 14.18
N ASP A 220 -16.94 18.43 14.87
CA ASP A 220 -17.43 17.74 16.07
C ASP A 220 -18.72 16.94 15.81
N GLU A 221 -18.81 16.33 14.63
CA GLU A 221 -19.98 15.58 14.19
C GLU A 221 -19.63 14.12 13.90
N THR A 222 -20.62 13.24 14.07
CA THR A 222 -20.55 11.85 13.62
C THR A 222 -21.50 11.68 12.44
N HIS A 223 -20.96 11.29 11.29
CA HIS A 223 -21.75 11.01 10.09
C HIS A 223 -21.92 9.50 9.91
N GLN A 224 -23.12 9.09 9.53
CA GLN A 224 -23.43 7.68 9.29
C GLN A 224 -23.38 7.37 7.79
N PHE A 225 -22.81 6.23 7.45
CA PHE A 225 -22.68 5.76 6.07
C PHE A 225 -23.52 4.51 5.86
N TRP A 226 -24.47 4.61 4.93
CA TRP A 226 -25.46 3.57 4.64
C TRP A 226 -25.42 3.17 3.17
N THR A 227 -25.81 1.93 2.85
CA THR A 227 -26.04 1.56 1.46
C THR A 227 -27.19 2.37 0.85
N TYR A 228 -27.06 2.68 -0.44
CA TYR A 228 -28.06 3.34 -1.26
C TYR A 228 -29.27 2.43 -1.52
N ALA A 229 -30.45 3.04 -1.48
CA ALA A 229 -31.72 2.37 -1.75
C ALA A 229 -31.80 1.79 -3.18
N GLN A 230 -31.10 2.40 -4.13
CA GLN A 230 -31.04 1.96 -5.53
C GLN A 230 -29.61 2.07 -6.05
N VAL A 231 -29.26 1.17 -6.96
CA VAL A 231 -28.04 1.22 -7.76
C VAL A 231 -28.42 1.09 -9.22
N PRO A 232 -27.69 1.74 -10.15
CA PRO A 232 -27.76 1.40 -11.56
C PRO A 232 -27.39 -0.09 -11.77
N GLY A 233 -28.01 -0.76 -12.75
CA GLY A 233 -27.67 -2.15 -13.06
C GLY A 233 -28.24 -3.18 -12.06
N ARG A 234 -27.57 -4.34 -11.98
CA ARG A 234 -28.04 -5.49 -11.17
C ARG A 234 -27.29 -5.62 -9.86
N ARG A 235 -28.02 -5.84 -8.77
CA ARG A 235 -27.44 -6.25 -7.49
C ARG A 235 -26.85 -7.67 -7.58
N TYR A 236 -25.89 -7.92 -6.72
CA TYR A 236 -25.16 -9.17 -6.52
C TYR A 236 -25.33 -9.62 -5.06
N ALA A 237 -26.55 -9.64 -4.55
CA ALA A 237 -26.83 -9.80 -3.11
C ALA A 237 -26.95 -11.25 -2.62
N ASP A 238 -27.31 -12.17 -3.52
CA ASP A 238 -27.69 -13.56 -3.22
C ASP A 238 -26.56 -14.58 -3.48
N LYS A 239 -25.40 -14.11 -3.93
CA LYS A 239 -24.27 -14.94 -4.37
C LYS A 239 -23.03 -14.79 -3.48
N PRO A 240 -22.18 -15.82 -3.35
CA PRO A 240 -20.95 -15.75 -2.57
C PRO A 240 -20.02 -14.63 -3.04
N ILE A 241 -19.44 -13.90 -2.08
CA ILE A 241 -18.42 -12.88 -2.31
C ILE A 241 -17.17 -13.26 -1.51
N TYR A 242 -16.02 -13.16 -2.17
CA TYR A 242 -14.71 -13.31 -1.56
C TYR A 242 -13.92 -12.02 -1.75
N VAL A 243 -13.22 -11.55 -0.73
CA VAL A 243 -12.38 -10.36 -0.80
C VAL A 243 -10.93 -10.77 -0.60
N LEU A 244 -10.05 -10.40 -1.54
CA LEU A 244 -8.63 -10.69 -1.45
C LEU A 244 -7.91 -9.52 -0.78
N THR A 245 -7.12 -9.80 0.26
CA THR A 245 -6.35 -8.80 0.99
C THR A 245 -4.86 -9.10 1.01
N SER A 246 -4.06 -8.04 1.13
CA SER A 246 -2.63 -8.14 1.44
C SER A 246 -2.29 -7.14 2.54
N ARG A 247 -1.05 -7.20 3.06
CA ARG A 247 -0.50 -6.17 3.94
C ARG A 247 -0.47 -4.75 3.35
N ARG A 248 -0.69 -4.60 2.03
CA ARG A 248 -0.79 -3.31 1.34
C ARG A 248 -2.21 -2.75 1.30
N THR A 249 -3.24 -3.60 1.46
CA THR A 249 -4.63 -3.16 1.53
C THR A 249 -4.76 -2.16 2.68
N PHE A 250 -5.19 -0.93 2.37
CA PHE A 250 -5.14 0.18 3.33
C PHE A 250 -6.37 1.09 3.25
N SER A 251 -6.71 1.77 4.35
CA SER A 251 -7.73 2.83 4.39
C SER A 251 -9.09 2.35 3.85
N GLY A 252 -9.70 3.02 2.87
CA GLY A 252 -10.98 2.59 2.28
C GLY A 252 -11.01 1.15 1.73
N GLY A 253 -9.85 0.57 1.36
CA GLY A 253 -9.75 -0.86 1.04
C GLY A 253 -9.98 -1.76 2.25
N GLU A 254 -9.58 -1.31 3.44
CA GLU A 254 -9.83 -1.99 4.71
C GLU A 254 -11.25 -1.76 5.20
N GLU A 255 -11.82 -0.56 5.01
CA GLU A 255 -13.22 -0.27 5.39
C GLU A 255 -14.20 -1.23 4.73
N ILE A 256 -14.19 -1.32 3.38
CA ILE A 256 -15.08 -2.28 2.67
C ILE A 256 -14.83 -3.73 3.11
N THR A 257 -13.58 -4.10 3.38
CA THR A 257 -13.23 -5.45 3.86
C THR A 257 -13.81 -5.69 5.25
N TYR A 258 -13.65 -4.73 6.17
CA TYR A 258 -14.12 -4.81 7.55
C TYR A 258 -15.64 -4.84 7.62
N ASP A 259 -16.31 -3.99 6.84
CA ASP A 259 -17.76 -3.92 6.77
C ASP A 259 -18.33 -5.24 6.26
N LEU A 260 -17.87 -5.72 5.11
CA LEU A 260 -18.37 -6.98 4.52
C LEU A 260 -18.06 -8.20 5.39
N LYS A 261 -16.93 -8.21 6.10
CA LYS A 261 -16.58 -9.27 7.06
C LYS A 261 -17.53 -9.27 8.27
N ASN A 262 -17.74 -8.11 8.88
CA ASN A 262 -18.51 -8.00 10.12
C ASN A 262 -20.02 -8.12 9.88
N LEU A 263 -20.49 -7.70 8.70
CA LEU A 263 -21.85 -7.93 8.22
C LEU A 263 -22.08 -9.35 7.67
N LYS A 264 -21.05 -10.23 7.73
CA LYS A 264 -21.09 -11.62 7.26
C LYS A 264 -21.50 -11.74 5.79
N ARG A 265 -21.11 -10.75 4.98
CA ARG A 265 -21.44 -10.70 3.55
C ARG A 265 -20.35 -11.32 2.67
N ALA A 266 -19.09 -11.25 3.07
CA ALA A 266 -17.97 -11.80 2.30
C ALA A 266 -17.04 -12.65 3.17
N VAL A 267 -16.33 -13.58 2.52
CA VAL A 267 -15.21 -14.32 3.10
C VAL A 267 -13.91 -13.61 2.72
N ILE A 268 -13.09 -13.25 3.71
CA ILE A 268 -11.83 -12.55 3.49
C ILE A 268 -10.69 -13.56 3.35
N VAL A 269 -9.92 -13.49 2.27
CA VAL A 269 -8.87 -14.45 1.93
C VAL A 269 -7.56 -13.71 1.64
N GLY A 270 -6.48 -14.06 2.35
CA GLY A 270 -5.18 -13.41 2.13
C GLY A 270 -4.45 -13.12 3.43
N GLU A 271 -3.90 -11.92 3.52
CA GLU A 271 -3.11 -11.47 4.66
C GLU A 271 -3.86 -10.40 5.47
N THR A 272 -3.47 -10.22 6.73
CA THR A 272 -3.91 -9.07 7.53
C THR A 272 -3.52 -7.77 6.85
N THR A 273 -4.46 -6.83 6.78
CA THR A 273 -4.30 -5.55 6.09
C THR A 273 -3.40 -4.55 6.86
N GLY A 274 -3.19 -3.37 6.28
CA GLY A 274 -2.18 -2.42 6.76
C GLY A 274 -2.51 -1.65 8.05
N GLY A 275 -3.77 -1.60 8.49
CA GLY A 275 -4.20 -1.04 9.77
C GLY A 275 -4.35 0.48 9.80
N GLY A 276 -4.89 1.09 8.75
CA GLY A 276 -5.25 2.51 8.75
C GLY A 276 -6.75 2.72 8.64
N ALA A 277 -7.41 3.17 9.70
CA ALA A 277 -8.84 3.47 9.76
C ALA A 277 -9.18 4.97 9.81
N ASN A 278 -8.21 5.83 10.13
CA ASN A 278 -8.48 7.24 10.35
C ASN A 278 -8.49 8.06 9.03
N GLY A 279 -9.67 8.55 8.66
CA GLY A 279 -9.87 9.35 7.45
C GLY A 279 -9.24 10.74 7.54
N GLY A 280 -8.80 11.29 6.41
CA GLY A 280 -8.24 12.63 6.36
C GLY A 280 -7.76 13.07 4.99
N GLY A 281 -6.89 14.07 4.96
CA GLY A 281 -6.41 14.66 3.71
C GLY A 281 -5.02 15.28 3.84
N ASP A 282 -4.36 15.43 2.71
CA ASP A 282 -3.06 16.10 2.59
C ASP A 282 -3.22 17.63 2.74
N ARG A 283 -2.32 18.26 3.50
CA ARG A 283 -2.28 19.71 3.75
C ARG A 283 -0.91 20.26 3.43
N ARG A 284 -0.82 21.47 2.87
CA ARG A 284 0.48 22.11 2.63
C ARG A 284 1.15 22.44 3.97
N ALA A 285 2.35 21.91 4.15
CA ALA A 285 3.24 22.19 5.28
C ALA A 285 4.39 23.15 4.92
N GLY A 286 4.60 23.41 3.63
CA GLY A 286 5.59 24.37 3.12
C GLY A 286 5.56 24.40 1.59
N ASP A 287 6.49 25.11 0.97
CA ASP A 287 6.55 25.23 -0.49
C ASP A 287 6.72 23.89 -1.19
N HIS A 288 7.45 22.99 -0.56
CA HIS A 288 7.74 21.67 -1.11
C HIS A 288 7.19 20.52 -0.28
N PHE A 289 6.43 20.79 0.78
CA PHE A 289 6.05 19.79 1.77
C PHE A 289 4.53 19.72 1.98
N THR A 290 4.01 18.51 2.13
CA THR A 290 2.65 18.24 2.59
C THR A 290 2.66 17.38 3.85
N ILE A 291 1.55 17.38 4.59
CA ILE A 291 1.27 16.38 5.62
C ILE A 291 -0.16 15.86 5.46
N PHE A 292 -0.33 14.55 5.45
CA PHE A 292 -1.65 13.96 5.62
C PHE A 292 -2.05 14.02 7.09
N VAL A 293 -3.16 14.68 7.39
CA VAL A 293 -3.68 14.80 8.76
C VAL A 293 -4.97 13.98 8.88
N PRO A 294 -4.99 12.94 9.71
CA PRO A 294 -6.22 12.23 10.03
C PRO A 294 -7.14 13.11 10.86
N ILE A 295 -8.28 13.49 10.29
CA ILE A 295 -9.29 14.35 10.92
C ILE A 295 -10.54 13.59 11.32
N GLY A 296 -10.65 12.33 10.86
CA GLY A 296 -11.78 11.46 11.09
C GLY A 296 -11.39 10.15 11.75
N ARG A 297 -12.31 9.56 12.50
CA ARG A 297 -12.16 8.23 13.11
C ARG A 297 -13.36 7.36 12.75
N ALA A 298 -13.10 6.26 12.03
CA ALA A 298 -14.10 5.26 11.73
C ALA A 298 -14.57 4.54 13.00
N ILE A 299 -15.86 4.19 13.06
CA ILE A 299 -16.51 3.50 14.16
C ILE A 299 -17.52 2.52 13.54
N SER A 300 -17.22 1.23 13.61
CA SER A 300 -18.14 0.24 13.07
C SER A 300 -19.41 0.12 13.92
N PRO A 301 -20.59 0.11 13.30
CA PRO A 301 -21.84 -0.11 14.01
C PRO A 301 -21.95 -1.53 14.59
N VAL A 302 -21.16 -2.49 14.10
CA VAL A 302 -21.15 -3.89 14.58
C VAL A 302 -20.19 -4.06 15.75
N THR A 303 -18.91 -3.72 15.57
CA THR A 303 -17.88 -3.99 16.58
C THR A 303 -17.70 -2.88 17.60
N LYS A 304 -18.29 -1.71 17.37
CA LYS A 304 -18.17 -0.48 18.18
C LYS A 304 -16.71 0.03 18.30
N THR A 305 -15.84 -0.42 17.41
CA THR A 305 -14.43 -0.02 17.28
C THR A 305 -14.06 0.07 15.78
N ASN A 306 -12.78 0.04 15.44
CA ASN A 306 -12.28 0.02 14.06
C ASN A 306 -11.05 -0.91 13.91
N TRP A 307 -10.36 -0.80 12.77
CA TRP A 307 -9.19 -1.59 12.40
C TRP A 307 -7.85 -0.84 12.52
N GLU A 308 -7.82 0.35 13.15
CA GLU A 308 -6.61 1.15 13.31
C GLU A 308 -5.54 0.37 14.08
N GLY A 309 -4.32 0.33 13.55
CA GLY A 309 -3.17 -0.35 14.15
C GLY A 309 -3.19 -1.89 14.06
N THR A 310 -4.37 -2.51 13.96
CA THR A 310 -4.48 -3.99 13.85
C THR A 310 -4.64 -4.50 12.43
N GLY A 311 -5.25 -3.68 11.56
CA GLY A 311 -5.77 -4.16 10.28
C GLY A 311 -6.96 -5.12 10.44
N VAL A 312 -7.41 -5.63 9.30
CA VAL A 312 -8.49 -6.60 9.16
C VAL A 312 -7.85 -7.97 8.95
N ALA A 313 -7.98 -8.84 9.95
CA ALA A 313 -7.55 -10.23 9.82
C ALA A 313 -8.41 -10.96 8.79
N PRO A 314 -7.85 -11.83 7.93
CA PRO A 314 -8.61 -12.63 6.99
C PRO A 314 -9.42 -13.73 7.70
N ASP A 315 -10.41 -14.31 7.04
CA ASP A 315 -11.07 -15.54 7.48
C ASP A 315 -10.27 -16.78 7.07
N VAL A 316 -9.58 -16.69 5.92
CA VAL A 316 -8.65 -17.70 5.42
C VAL A 316 -7.28 -17.05 5.22
N GLU A 317 -6.36 -17.32 6.15
CA GLU A 317 -5.00 -16.78 6.09
C GLU A 317 -4.14 -17.53 5.08
N VAL A 318 -3.55 -16.78 4.15
CA VAL A 318 -2.69 -17.28 3.09
C VAL A 318 -1.84 -16.12 2.54
N VAL A 319 -0.61 -16.38 2.13
CA VAL A 319 0.23 -15.35 1.48
C VAL A 319 -0.49 -14.74 0.27
N SER A 320 -0.40 -13.43 0.12
CA SER A 320 -1.27 -12.69 -0.82
C SER A 320 -1.17 -13.16 -2.27
N GLY A 321 -0.02 -13.68 -2.71
CA GLY A 321 0.16 -14.29 -4.03
C GLY A 321 -0.75 -15.50 -4.29
N LYS A 322 -1.06 -16.30 -3.27
CA LYS A 322 -1.90 -17.50 -3.35
C LYS A 322 -3.39 -17.22 -3.15
N ALA A 323 -3.76 -16.04 -2.64
CA ALA A 323 -5.12 -15.71 -2.24
C ALA A 323 -6.17 -15.88 -3.35
N LEU A 324 -5.83 -15.53 -4.61
CA LEU A 324 -6.74 -15.67 -5.75
C LEU A 324 -7.16 -17.13 -5.97
N TYR A 325 -6.19 -18.04 -6.06
CA TYR A 325 -6.46 -19.45 -6.28
C TYR A 325 -7.15 -20.09 -5.06
N THR A 326 -6.79 -19.69 -3.85
CA THR A 326 -7.48 -20.13 -2.63
C THR A 326 -8.95 -19.71 -2.62
N ALA A 327 -9.27 -18.45 -2.94
CA ALA A 327 -10.64 -17.96 -3.03
C ALA A 327 -11.42 -18.63 -4.18
N GLN A 328 -10.77 -18.83 -5.34
CA GLN A 328 -11.39 -19.53 -6.47
C GLN A 328 -11.75 -20.98 -6.10
N LEU A 329 -10.88 -21.71 -5.40
CA LEU A 329 -11.19 -23.07 -4.91
C LEU A 329 -12.36 -23.08 -3.92
N ALA A 330 -12.42 -22.11 -3.01
CA ALA A 330 -13.53 -21.97 -2.08
C ALA A 330 -14.86 -21.67 -2.81
N ALA A 331 -14.82 -20.77 -3.80
CA ALA A 331 -15.98 -20.46 -4.65
C ALA A 331 -16.45 -21.69 -5.45
N LEU A 332 -15.53 -22.41 -6.10
CA LEU A 332 -15.82 -23.64 -6.86
C LEU A 332 -16.49 -24.69 -5.97
N ALA A 333 -16.05 -24.85 -4.72
CA ALA A 333 -16.67 -25.78 -3.78
C ALA A 333 -18.14 -25.40 -3.48
N GLU A 334 -18.44 -24.12 -3.29
CA GLU A 334 -19.82 -23.65 -3.06
C GLU A 334 -20.71 -23.77 -4.31
N ILE A 335 -20.16 -23.43 -5.49
CA ILE A 335 -20.87 -23.57 -6.76
C ILE A 335 -21.19 -25.04 -7.02
N ARG A 336 -20.22 -25.93 -6.80
CA ARG A 336 -20.38 -27.38 -7.01
C ARG A 336 -21.46 -27.98 -6.12
N LYS A 337 -21.65 -27.51 -4.88
CA LYS A 337 -22.73 -27.98 -4.00
C LYS A 337 -24.13 -27.71 -4.58
N LYS A 338 -24.26 -26.68 -5.42
CA LYS A 338 -25.53 -26.26 -6.03
C LYS A 338 -25.74 -26.81 -7.45
N ALA A 339 -24.72 -27.41 -8.06
CA ALA A 339 -24.78 -27.93 -9.42
C ALA A 339 -25.69 -29.17 -9.52
N ALA A 340 -26.76 -29.05 -10.29
CA ALA A 340 -27.75 -30.12 -10.45
C ALA A 340 -27.30 -31.18 -11.46
N LEU A 341 -26.76 -30.75 -12.60
CA LEU A 341 -26.39 -31.64 -13.71
C LEU A 341 -25.04 -32.32 -13.45
N ASP A 342 -24.92 -33.58 -13.88
CA ASP A 342 -23.66 -34.34 -13.74
C ASP A 342 -22.53 -33.72 -14.56
N ASP A 343 -22.82 -33.23 -15.77
CA ASP A 343 -21.84 -32.60 -16.66
C ASP A 343 -21.26 -31.31 -16.04
N ASP A 344 -22.11 -30.49 -15.40
CA ASP A 344 -21.67 -29.29 -14.67
C ASP A 344 -20.75 -29.67 -13.50
N ARG A 345 -21.09 -30.73 -12.75
CA ARG A 345 -20.26 -31.22 -11.64
C ARG A 345 -18.90 -31.71 -12.12
N GLN A 346 -18.86 -32.46 -13.22
CA GLN A 346 -17.61 -32.94 -13.83
C GLN A 346 -16.74 -31.78 -14.33
N TRP A 347 -17.34 -30.79 -14.99
CA TRP A 347 -16.63 -29.60 -15.45
C TRP A 347 -16.03 -28.81 -14.27
N LEU A 348 -16.80 -28.59 -13.20
CA LEU A 348 -16.32 -27.90 -12.00
C LEU A 348 -15.17 -28.66 -11.32
N ASP A 349 -15.22 -29.99 -11.25
CA ASP A 349 -14.14 -30.82 -10.70
C ASP A 349 -12.84 -30.74 -11.53
N ALA A 350 -12.95 -30.66 -12.86
CA ALA A 350 -11.81 -30.43 -13.73
C ALA A 350 -11.19 -29.04 -13.52
N VAL A 351 -12.01 -27.98 -13.44
CA VAL A 351 -11.54 -26.62 -13.13
C VAL A 351 -10.88 -26.56 -11.76
N ARG A 352 -11.44 -27.25 -10.76
CA ARG A 352 -10.86 -27.35 -9.42
C ARG A 352 -9.48 -27.99 -9.46
N THR A 353 -9.33 -29.10 -10.17
CA THR A 353 -8.05 -29.81 -10.31
C THR A 353 -6.98 -28.93 -10.97
N GLU A 354 -7.32 -28.20 -12.04
CA GLU A 354 -6.43 -27.23 -12.68
C GLU A 354 -5.99 -26.13 -11.69
N THR A 355 -6.95 -25.58 -10.94
CA THR A 355 -6.71 -24.50 -9.98
C THR A 355 -5.85 -24.97 -8.80
N GLU A 356 -6.07 -26.19 -8.29
CA GLU A 356 -5.20 -26.83 -7.30
C GLU A 356 -3.78 -27.01 -7.83
N GLY A 357 -3.63 -27.36 -9.11
CA GLY A 357 -2.33 -27.45 -9.78
C GLY A 357 -1.56 -26.12 -9.76
N LYS A 358 -2.23 -25.01 -10.12
CA LYS A 358 -1.65 -23.65 -10.06
C LYS A 358 -1.29 -23.24 -8.63
N LEU A 359 -2.14 -23.55 -7.66
CA LEU A 359 -1.83 -23.24 -6.26
C LEU A 359 -0.60 -24.02 -5.75
N LYS A 360 -0.45 -25.28 -6.17
CA LYS A 360 0.68 -26.15 -5.81
C LYS A 360 1.97 -25.84 -6.57
N SER A 361 1.91 -25.08 -7.66
CA SER A 361 3.11 -24.72 -8.43
C SER A 361 3.95 -23.63 -7.79
N PHE A 362 3.40 -22.88 -6.83
CA PHE A 362 4.14 -21.87 -6.07
C PHE A 362 5.38 -22.48 -5.42
N LYS A 363 6.52 -21.79 -5.51
CA LYS A 363 7.78 -22.22 -4.93
C LYS A 363 8.26 -21.22 -3.92
N LYS A 364 8.85 -21.74 -2.86
CA LYS A 364 9.57 -20.95 -1.86
C LYS A 364 10.89 -20.45 -2.47
N GLN A 365 11.04 -19.13 -2.51
CA GLN A 365 12.27 -18.44 -2.88
C GLN A 365 12.85 -17.74 -1.65
N THR A 366 14.12 -18.01 -1.36
CA THR A 366 14.86 -17.28 -0.31
C THR A 366 15.59 -16.09 -0.92
N PHE A 367 15.28 -14.89 -0.45
CA PHE A 367 15.98 -13.65 -0.76
C PHE A 367 17.02 -13.38 0.32
N ARG A 368 18.24 -13.01 -0.08
CA ARG A 368 19.34 -12.68 0.82
C ARG A 368 19.95 -11.34 0.41
N LEU A 369 20.25 -10.50 1.39
CA LEU A 369 21.00 -9.26 1.21
C LEU A 369 22.18 -9.28 2.17
N LYS A 370 23.41 -9.42 1.65
CA LYS A 370 24.63 -9.38 2.47
C LYS A 370 24.95 -7.96 2.94
N GLY A 371 25.53 -7.85 4.14
CA GLY A 371 25.96 -6.58 4.72
C GLY A 371 24.85 -5.79 5.41
N PHE A 372 24.95 -4.45 5.38
CA PHE A 372 23.98 -3.55 6.02
C PHE A 372 23.77 -3.82 7.52
N ALA A 373 24.84 -4.18 8.24
CA ALA A 373 24.78 -4.50 9.67
C ALA A 373 24.25 -3.35 10.55
N ALA A 374 24.44 -2.10 10.12
CA ALA A 374 23.94 -0.91 10.81
C ALA A 374 22.51 -0.50 10.42
N ALA A 375 21.92 -1.11 9.39
CA ALA A 375 20.57 -0.75 8.96
C ALA A 375 19.55 -1.08 10.05
N GLN A 376 18.54 -0.24 10.27
CA GLN A 376 17.51 -0.47 11.28
C GLN A 376 16.44 -1.43 10.76
N GLU A 377 16.10 -1.29 9.49
CA GLU A 377 15.07 -2.06 8.83
C GLU A 377 15.43 -2.36 7.37
N VAL A 378 15.19 -3.61 6.95
CA VAL A 378 15.26 -4.01 5.55
C VAL A 378 13.95 -4.67 5.16
N ASN A 379 13.37 -4.22 4.07
CA ASN A 379 12.19 -4.80 3.46
C ASN A 379 12.48 -5.30 2.03
N LEU A 380 11.69 -6.25 1.57
CA LEU A 380 11.68 -6.73 0.20
C LEU A 380 10.47 -6.15 -0.55
N ALA A 381 10.69 -5.70 -1.78
CA ALA A 381 9.66 -5.15 -2.65
C ALA A 381 9.79 -5.71 -4.06
N GLY A 382 8.68 -6.06 -4.69
CA GLY A 382 8.69 -6.62 -6.03
C GLY A 382 7.28 -6.84 -6.58
N ASP A 383 7.18 -7.52 -7.72
CA ASP A 383 5.90 -7.73 -8.41
C ASP A 383 4.86 -8.46 -7.54
N PHE A 384 5.32 -9.42 -6.74
CA PHE A 384 4.52 -10.25 -5.83
C PHE A 384 3.90 -9.50 -4.65
N ASN A 385 4.36 -8.29 -4.33
CA ASN A 385 3.78 -7.45 -3.28
C ASN A 385 3.39 -6.04 -3.74
N GLY A 386 3.36 -5.82 -5.06
CA GLY A 386 3.01 -4.53 -5.65
C GLY A 386 4.00 -3.42 -5.30
N TRP A 387 5.29 -3.76 -5.22
CA TRP A 387 6.38 -2.83 -4.92
C TRP A 387 6.20 -2.08 -3.59
N SER A 388 5.55 -2.71 -2.61
CA SER A 388 5.37 -2.13 -1.29
C SER A 388 6.69 -2.06 -0.53
N ARG A 389 7.00 -0.88 0.02
CA ARG A 389 8.23 -0.63 0.78
C ARG A 389 8.24 -1.25 2.17
N ARG A 390 7.10 -1.70 2.67
CA ARG A 390 6.88 -2.03 4.10
C ARG A 390 6.19 -3.37 4.34
N SER A 391 5.68 -4.04 3.30
CA SER A 391 4.84 -5.23 3.51
C SER A 391 5.63 -6.50 3.85
N LEU A 392 6.92 -6.56 3.51
CA LEU A 392 7.74 -7.76 3.65
C LEU A 392 9.07 -7.45 4.33
N LYS A 393 9.04 -7.38 5.66
CA LYS A 393 10.22 -7.15 6.50
C LYS A 393 11.13 -8.37 6.53
N MET A 394 12.42 -8.15 6.30
CA MET A 394 13.45 -9.18 6.33
C MET A 394 14.00 -9.40 7.73
N THR A 395 14.50 -10.61 7.98
CA THR A 395 15.13 -11.00 9.24
C THR A 395 16.64 -10.81 9.15
N ARG A 396 17.25 -10.16 10.15
CA ARG A 396 18.70 -9.98 10.22
C ARG A 396 19.41 -11.32 10.51
N THR A 397 20.52 -11.57 9.83
CA THR A 397 21.43 -12.70 10.03
C THR A 397 22.80 -12.20 10.52
N THR A 398 23.75 -13.12 10.73
CA THR A 398 25.13 -12.78 11.12
C THR A 398 25.90 -12.01 10.03
N ASP A 399 25.51 -12.18 8.77
CA ASP A 399 26.20 -11.66 7.58
C ASP A 399 25.33 -10.74 6.70
N GLY A 400 24.06 -10.52 7.08
CA GLY A 400 23.12 -9.75 6.28
C GLY A 400 21.67 -9.86 6.72
N TRP A 401 20.79 -10.09 5.74
CA TRP A 401 19.34 -10.16 5.89
C TRP A 401 18.75 -11.25 5.01
N THR A 402 17.69 -11.91 5.48
CA THR A 402 17.03 -12.99 4.73
C THR A 402 15.52 -12.91 4.83
N LEU A 403 14.82 -13.34 3.78
CA LEU A 403 13.37 -13.54 3.79
C LEU A 403 12.98 -14.65 2.80
N ASP A 404 12.06 -15.50 3.22
CA ASP A 404 11.44 -16.50 2.34
C ASP A 404 10.11 -15.99 1.81
N VAL A 405 9.88 -16.09 0.51
CA VAL A 405 8.62 -15.71 -0.14
C VAL A 405 8.19 -16.83 -1.08
N GLU A 406 6.90 -17.17 -1.07
CA GLU A 406 6.34 -18.10 -2.05
C GLU A 406 5.92 -17.34 -3.31
N LEU A 407 6.51 -17.71 -4.45
CA LEU A 407 6.31 -17.08 -5.74
C LEU A 407 5.66 -18.06 -6.72
N GLU A 408 4.82 -17.53 -7.61
CA GLU A 408 4.37 -18.26 -8.79
C GLU A 408 5.58 -18.48 -9.73
N PRO A 409 5.68 -19.62 -10.44
CA PRO A 409 6.74 -19.82 -11.41
C PRO A 409 6.75 -18.74 -12.49
N GLY A 410 7.95 -18.31 -12.89
CA GLY A 410 8.16 -17.31 -13.91
C GLY A 410 9.14 -16.21 -13.50
N ARG A 411 9.16 -15.15 -14.30
CA ARG A 411 10.01 -13.98 -14.11
C ARG A 411 9.44 -13.07 -13.03
N THR A 412 10.27 -12.67 -12.08
CA THR A 412 9.90 -11.71 -11.03
C THR A 412 10.96 -10.63 -10.91
N GLU A 413 10.53 -9.36 -10.88
CA GLU A 413 11.38 -8.23 -10.52
C GLU A 413 11.27 -7.88 -9.02
N TYR A 414 12.40 -7.48 -8.42
CA TYR A 414 12.47 -7.08 -7.01
C TYR A 414 13.59 -6.09 -6.71
N LYS A 415 13.51 -5.49 -5.53
CA LYS A 415 14.54 -4.68 -4.85
C LYS A 415 14.44 -4.81 -3.34
N PHE A 416 15.50 -4.43 -2.66
CA PHE A 416 15.50 -4.21 -1.22
C PHE A 416 15.20 -2.74 -0.88
N VAL A 417 14.58 -2.53 0.27
CA VAL A 417 14.36 -1.21 0.85
C VAL A 417 15.08 -1.17 2.20
N VAL A 418 16.24 -0.53 2.24
CA VAL A 418 17.10 -0.43 3.43
C VAL A 418 16.92 0.95 4.05
N ASP A 419 16.35 1.02 5.25
CA ASP A 419 16.05 2.28 5.94
C ASP A 419 15.32 3.29 5.03
N GLY A 420 14.39 2.78 4.21
CA GLY A 420 13.60 3.56 3.24
C GLY A 420 14.26 3.84 1.89
N ARG A 421 15.53 3.45 1.70
CA ARG A 421 16.27 3.62 0.44
C ARG A 421 16.18 2.38 -0.43
N TRP A 422 15.91 2.57 -1.72
CA TRP A 422 15.85 1.48 -2.69
C TRP A 422 17.24 1.00 -3.09
N ILE A 423 17.48 -0.30 -2.94
CA ILE A 423 18.74 -0.97 -3.24
C ILE A 423 18.43 -2.14 -4.17
N ALA A 424 19.00 -2.13 -5.38
CA ALA A 424 19.03 -3.33 -6.22
C ALA A 424 19.90 -4.40 -5.53
N ASP A 425 19.59 -5.67 -5.72
CA ASP A 425 20.39 -6.76 -5.17
C ASP A 425 21.83 -6.68 -5.69
N PRO A 426 22.83 -6.35 -4.84
CA PRO A 426 24.20 -6.15 -5.28
C PRO A 426 24.88 -7.43 -5.78
N GLU A 427 24.35 -8.59 -5.38
CA GLU A 427 24.87 -9.90 -5.78
C GLU A 427 24.17 -10.48 -7.00
N ASN A 428 23.09 -9.84 -7.48
CA ASN A 428 22.35 -10.29 -8.64
C ASN A 428 22.76 -9.49 -9.89
N PRO A 429 23.49 -10.11 -10.84
CA PRO A 429 23.89 -9.42 -12.07
C PRO A 429 22.72 -9.20 -13.05
N GLU A 430 21.62 -9.93 -12.90
CA GLU A 430 20.45 -9.78 -13.77
C GLU A 430 19.60 -8.60 -13.30
N THR A 431 19.51 -7.58 -14.17
CA THR A 431 18.71 -6.40 -13.93
C THR A 431 17.79 -6.08 -15.10
N ALA A 432 16.70 -5.36 -14.83
CA ALA A 432 15.72 -4.95 -15.82
C ALA A 432 15.15 -3.56 -15.58
N GLY A 433 14.67 -2.98 -16.68
CA GLY A 433 14.00 -1.69 -16.70
C GLY A 433 14.92 -0.50 -16.48
N PRO A 434 14.41 0.73 -16.66
CA PRO A 434 15.18 1.96 -16.50
C PRO A 434 15.62 2.20 -15.04
N ASN A 435 14.99 1.52 -14.10
CA ASN A 435 15.27 1.64 -12.68
C ASN A 435 16.34 0.65 -12.19
N GLY A 436 16.81 -0.29 -13.01
CA GLY A 436 17.76 -1.32 -12.59
C GLY A 436 17.21 -2.23 -11.49
N ASN A 437 16.01 -2.78 -11.71
CA ASN A 437 15.41 -3.76 -10.80
C ASN A 437 16.11 -5.11 -10.94
N SER A 438 16.32 -5.84 -9.85
CA SER A 438 16.89 -7.18 -9.89
C SER A 438 15.86 -8.19 -10.39
N VAL A 439 16.29 -9.19 -11.14
CA VAL A 439 15.42 -10.20 -11.76
C VAL A 439 15.74 -11.58 -11.23
N ILE A 440 14.71 -12.37 -10.92
CA ILE A 440 14.85 -13.80 -10.64
C ILE A 440 13.83 -14.60 -11.47
N TRP A 441 14.16 -15.87 -11.68
CA TRP A 441 13.31 -16.83 -12.35
C TRP A 441 13.02 -17.98 -11.38
N THR A 442 11.74 -18.18 -11.09
CA THR A 442 11.27 -19.29 -10.24
C THR A 442 10.75 -20.41 -11.14
N ASN A 443 11.31 -21.62 -11.03
CA ASN A 443 10.97 -22.78 -11.88
C ASN A 443 10.07 -23.80 -11.17
#